data_AF-A0A965TZ29-F1
#
_entry.id   AF-A0A965TZ29-F1
#
_cell.length_a   1.000
_cell.length_b   1.000
_cell.length_c   1.000
_cell.angle_alpha   90.00
_cell.angle_beta   90.00
_cell.angle_gamma   90.00
#
_symmetry.space_group_name_H-M   'P 1'
#
loop_
_entity.id
_entity.type
_entity.pdbx_description
1 polymer ?
#
loop_
_entity_poly.entity_id
_entity_poly.type
_entity_poly.pdbx_seq_one_letter_code
_entity_poly.pdbx_strand_id
1 'polypeptide(L)'
;MKVIVTKKTSPDDLIKAMEYTSNRVITGDTNKRVKKMYAEQHSPSRTQIYMIELKDIPTFVSVHLSRHKIGVEHYIQSMRQDRQGVTVTADRNTLINHMMYLNAEALINLSYKRLCSNASKETREVIEKIALELRRQNDPLSDYLMPLCWYRNGLCSRKCVRGFALGDYKTYVDYLKDKNNV
;
A
#
# COMPACT_ATOMS: atom_id res chain seq x y z
N MET A 1 1.72 -14.66 9.79
CA MET A 1 1.59 -13.30 9.23
C MET A 1 0.21 -12.71 9.47
N LYS A 2 0.13 -11.68 10.32
CA LYS A 2 -1.06 -10.85 10.56
C LYS A 2 -0.82 -9.45 9.98
N VAL A 3 -1.83 -8.89 9.32
CA VAL A 3 -1.81 -7.52 8.78
C VAL A 3 -2.93 -6.74 9.45
N ILE A 4 -2.62 -5.55 9.94
CA ILE A 4 -3.58 -4.61 10.52
C ILE A 4 -3.37 -3.27 9.82
N VAL A 5 -4.45 -2.67 9.34
CA VAL A 5 -4.42 -1.34 8.72
C VAL A 5 -5.31 -0.42 9.53
N THR A 6 -4.81 0.78 9.84
CA THR A 6 -5.58 1.80 10.55
C THR A 6 -5.38 3.14 9.86
N LYS A 7 -6.47 3.73 9.37
CA LYS A 7 -6.47 5.12 8.89
C LYS A 7 -6.31 6.07 10.07
N LYS A 8 -5.41 7.05 9.95
CA LYS A 8 -5.05 7.97 11.02
C LYS A 8 -5.56 9.39 10.82
N THR A 9 -5.92 9.77 9.60
CA THR A 9 -6.43 11.10 9.28
C THR A 9 -7.84 11.08 8.71
N SER A 10 -8.55 12.17 8.95
CA SER A 10 -9.83 12.49 8.32
C SER A 10 -9.60 13.00 6.88
N PRO A 11 -10.60 12.89 5.98
CA PRO A 11 -10.59 13.60 4.71
C PRO A 11 -10.50 15.13 4.81
N ASP A 12 -10.74 15.72 5.98
CA ASP A 12 -10.78 17.18 6.15
C ASP A 12 -9.46 17.85 5.75
N ASP A 13 -8.32 17.25 6.10
CA ASP A 13 -7.00 17.77 5.71
C ASP A 13 -6.80 17.72 4.19
N LEU A 14 -7.36 16.71 3.52
CA LEU A 14 -7.33 16.63 2.05
C LEU A 14 -8.17 17.75 1.45
N ILE A 15 -9.38 17.99 1.95
CA ILE A 15 -10.24 19.07 1.49
C ILE A 15 -9.56 20.42 1.69
N LYS A 16 -9.02 20.67 2.89
CA LYS A 16 -8.28 21.89 3.18
C LYS A 16 -7.08 22.06 2.25
N ALA A 17 -6.30 21.00 2.00
CA ALA A 17 -5.19 21.06 1.04
C ALA A 17 -5.66 21.42 -0.38
N MET A 18 -6.81 20.90 -0.82
CA MET A 18 -7.42 21.27 -2.10
C MET A 18 -7.85 22.74 -2.13
N GLU A 19 -8.45 23.25 -1.06
CA GLU A 19 -8.88 24.64 -0.94
C GLU A 19 -7.70 25.61 -1.03
N TYR A 20 -6.62 25.33 -0.30
CA TYR A 20 -5.40 26.13 -0.35
C TYR A 20 -4.68 26.07 -1.70
N THR A 21 -4.74 24.94 -2.38
CA THR A 21 -4.10 24.78 -3.71
C THR A 21 -4.91 25.48 -4.81
N SER A 22 -6.23 25.49 -4.70
CA SER A 22 -7.14 26.02 -5.72
C SER A 22 -7.67 27.43 -5.44
N ASN A 23 -7.46 27.94 -4.21
CA ASN A 23 -8.05 29.17 -3.69
C ASN A 23 -9.59 29.22 -3.85
N ARG A 24 -10.26 28.09 -3.58
CA ARG A 24 -11.71 27.94 -3.70
C ARG A 24 -12.23 27.09 -2.55
N VAL A 25 -13.44 27.38 -2.09
CA VAL A 25 -14.16 26.49 -1.16
C VAL A 25 -14.55 25.22 -1.89
N ILE A 26 -14.21 24.06 -1.33
CA ILE A 26 -14.52 22.78 -1.94
C ILE A 26 -15.85 22.28 -1.41
N THR A 27 -16.84 22.16 -2.30
CA THR A 27 -18.18 21.65 -1.98
C THR A 27 -18.46 20.31 -2.67
N GLY A 28 -19.50 19.64 -2.19
CA GLY A 28 -20.01 18.37 -2.73
C GLY A 28 -19.54 17.13 -1.95
N ASP A 29 -19.60 15.98 -2.61
CA ASP A 29 -19.29 14.67 -1.99
C ASP A 29 -17.79 14.49 -1.74
N THR A 30 -17.40 14.53 -0.46
CA THR A 30 -16.04 14.30 0.03
C THR A 30 -15.47 12.95 -0.42
N ASN A 31 -16.23 11.87 -0.39
CA ASN A 31 -15.75 10.54 -0.78
C ASN A 31 -15.40 10.50 -2.27
N LYS A 32 -16.21 11.15 -3.10
CA LYS A 32 -15.93 11.30 -4.54
C LYS A 32 -14.65 12.11 -4.77
N ARG A 33 -14.40 13.15 -3.98
CA ARG A 33 -13.16 13.95 -4.05
C ARG A 33 -11.94 13.13 -3.63
N VAL A 34 -12.02 12.40 -2.53
CA VAL A 34 -10.94 11.51 -2.04
C VAL A 34 -10.56 10.48 -3.10
N LYS A 35 -11.56 9.77 -3.66
CA LYS A 35 -11.35 8.81 -4.75
C LYS A 35 -10.66 9.45 -5.96
N LYS A 36 -11.10 10.65 -6.36
CA LYS A 36 -10.49 11.40 -7.46
C LYS A 36 -9.00 11.70 -7.18
N MET A 37 -8.66 12.15 -5.97
CA MET A 37 -7.27 12.45 -5.61
C MET A 37 -6.38 11.20 -5.61
N TYR A 38 -6.90 10.03 -5.24
CA TYR A 38 -6.17 8.77 -5.33
C TYR A 38 -5.97 8.32 -6.79
N ALA A 39 -7.03 8.42 -7.61
CA ALA A 39 -6.98 8.06 -9.03
C ALA A 39 -5.97 8.91 -9.81
N GLU A 40 -5.97 10.22 -9.57
CA GLU A 40 -5.13 11.19 -10.28
C GLU A 40 -3.72 11.33 -9.66
N GLN A 41 -3.47 10.73 -8.48
CA GLN A 41 -2.24 10.87 -7.71
C GLN A 41 -1.83 12.33 -7.47
N HIS A 42 -2.82 13.17 -7.16
CA HIS A 42 -2.56 14.56 -6.82
C HIS A 42 -2.11 14.69 -5.36
N SER A 43 -1.27 15.69 -5.09
CA SER A 43 -0.62 15.89 -3.78
C SER A 43 -1.55 15.99 -2.58
N PRO A 44 -2.85 16.42 -2.66
CA PRO A 44 -3.75 16.38 -1.50
C PRO A 44 -3.93 14.97 -0.91
N SER A 45 -3.75 13.92 -1.71
CA SER A 45 -3.76 12.53 -1.24
C SER A 45 -2.69 12.24 -0.18
N ARG A 46 -1.60 13.00 -0.14
CA ARG A 46 -0.51 12.85 0.84
C ARG A 46 -0.91 13.20 2.27
N THR A 47 -2.02 13.90 2.46
CA THR A 47 -2.60 14.18 3.78
C THR A 47 -3.27 12.95 4.41
N GLN A 48 -3.56 11.93 3.60
CA GLN A 48 -4.28 10.74 4.04
C GLN A 48 -3.26 9.73 4.57
N ILE A 49 -3.18 9.57 5.88
CA ILE A 49 -2.15 8.80 6.58
C ILE A 49 -2.72 7.49 7.11
N TYR A 50 -1.92 6.43 6.99
CA TYR A 50 -2.22 5.08 7.43
C TYR A 50 -1.09 4.57 8.33
N MET A 51 -1.49 3.77 9.31
CA MET A 51 -0.60 2.93 10.09
C MET A 51 -0.85 1.49 9.68
N ILE A 52 0.20 0.81 9.23
CA ILE A 52 0.14 -0.59 8.80
C ILE A 52 1.06 -1.39 9.70
N GLU A 53 0.49 -2.34 10.42
CA GLU A 53 1.25 -3.28 11.24
C GLU A 53 1.32 -4.64 10.58
N LEU A 54 2.54 -5.13 10.40
CA LEU A 54 2.84 -6.44 9.86
C LEU A 54 3.47 -7.26 10.99
N LYS A 55 2.79 -8.33 11.41
CA LYS A 55 3.30 -9.26 12.41
C LYS A 55 3.74 -10.56 11.75
N ASP A 56 4.88 -11.07 12.18
CA ASP A 56 5.48 -12.32 11.72
C ASP A 56 5.68 -12.36 10.19
N ILE A 57 6.39 -11.36 9.65
CA ILE A 57 6.84 -11.36 8.25
C ILE A 57 8.32 -11.76 8.17
N PRO A 58 8.76 -12.44 7.09
CA PRO A 58 10.18 -12.73 6.90
C PRO A 58 11.01 -11.45 6.79
N THR A 59 12.21 -11.44 7.38
CA THR A 59 13.15 -10.30 7.31
C THR A 59 13.37 -9.81 5.87
N PHE A 60 13.49 -10.70 4.88
CA PHE A 60 13.69 -10.27 3.49
C PHE A 60 12.51 -9.47 2.94
N VAL A 61 11.28 -9.78 3.37
CA VAL A 61 10.08 -9.01 2.99
C VAL A 61 10.17 -7.62 3.60
N SER A 62 10.51 -7.52 4.88
CA SER A 62 10.73 -6.22 5.55
C SER A 62 11.79 -5.38 4.83
N VAL A 63 12.90 -6.00 4.38
CA VAL A 63 13.93 -5.34 3.57
C VAL A 63 13.39 -4.87 2.22
N HIS A 64 12.50 -5.62 1.55
CA HIS A 64 11.86 -5.14 0.32
C HIS A 64 10.98 -3.91 0.58
N LEU A 65 10.29 -3.86 1.72
CA LEU A 65 9.42 -2.76 2.10
C LEU A 65 10.22 -1.52 2.51
N SER A 66 11.31 -1.68 3.28
CA SER A 66 12.13 -0.56 3.79
C SER A 66 12.83 0.27 2.72
N ARG A 67 12.85 -0.21 1.46
CA ARG A 67 13.36 0.57 0.31
C ARG A 67 12.38 1.65 -0.17
N HIS A 68 11.13 1.62 0.28
CA HIS A 68 10.11 2.62 -0.05
C HIS A 68 10.12 3.74 0.98
N LYS A 69 11.04 4.69 0.80
CA LYS A 69 11.32 5.74 1.81
C LYS A 69 10.53 7.05 1.67
N ILE A 70 9.89 7.29 0.53
CA ILE A 70 9.21 8.57 0.28
C ILE A 70 7.79 8.50 0.82
N GLY A 71 7.49 9.33 1.82
CA GLY A 71 6.16 9.38 2.44
C GLY A 71 5.86 8.18 3.35
N VAL A 72 6.88 7.46 3.82
CA VAL A 72 6.79 6.32 4.74
C VAL A 72 7.86 6.45 5.82
N GLU A 73 7.47 6.20 7.07
CA GLU A 73 8.39 5.92 8.17
C GLU A 73 8.29 4.43 8.54
N HIS A 74 9.45 3.80 8.81
CA HIS A 74 9.53 2.37 9.06
C HIS A 74 10.01 2.06 10.48
N TYR A 75 9.22 1.28 11.22
CA TYR A 75 9.57 0.79 12.54
C TYR A 75 9.71 -0.73 12.47
N ILE A 76 10.94 -1.21 12.56
CA ILE A 76 11.28 -2.63 12.35
C ILE A 76 11.80 -3.21 13.66
N GLN A 77 11.29 -4.37 14.05
CA GLN A 77 11.76 -5.09 15.23
C GLN A 77 13.26 -5.35 15.14
N SER A 78 13.99 -4.94 16.17
CA SER A 78 15.42 -5.17 16.25
C SER A 78 15.71 -6.63 16.59
N MET A 79 16.64 -7.24 15.85
CA MET A 79 17.18 -8.57 16.14
C MET A 79 18.57 -8.49 16.80
N ARG A 80 18.83 -7.39 17.52
CA ARG A 80 20.08 -7.17 18.25
C ARG A 80 20.17 -8.13 19.44
N GLN A 81 21.24 -8.93 19.47
CA GLN A 81 21.52 -9.89 20.55
C GLN A 81 21.78 -9.20 21.90
N ASP A 82 22.27 -7.96 21.88
CA ASP A 82 22.55 -7.20 23.10
C ASP A 82 21.29 -6.57 23.74
N ARG A 83 20.13 -6.61 23.08
CA ARG A 83 18.94 -5.82 23.48
C ARG A 83 17.65 -6.58 23.72
N GLN A 84 17.67 -7.89 23.66
CA GLN A 84 16.59 -8.81 24.01
C GLN A 84 17.29 -10.16 24.16
N GLY A 85 16.78 -11.10 24.94
CA GLY A 85 17.32 -12.47 25.05
C GLY A 85 17.24 -13.30 23.75
N VAL A 86 17.45 -12.66 22.59
CA VAL A 86 17.57 -13.23 21.26
C VAL A 86 18.89 -14.00 21.22
N THR A 87 18.78 -15.29 21.47
CA THR A 87 19.90 -16.24 21.41
C THR A 87 20.14 -16.77 20.00
N VAL A 88 19.25 -16.47 19.05
CA VAL A 88 19.25 -17.01 17.69
C VAL A 88 19.84 -16.00 16.70
N THR A 89 20.78 -16.46 15.87
CA THR A 89 21.29 -15.68 14.73
C THR A 89 20.19 -15.55 13.68
N ALA A 90 19.69 -14.34 13.47
CA ALA A 90 18.64 -14.08 12.49
C ALA A 90 19.15 -14.27 11.05
N ASP A 91 18.34 -14.92 10.23
CA ASP A 91 18.54 -15.09 8.80
C ASP A 91 17.46 -14.33 7.99
N ARG A 92 17.47 -14.52 6.67
CA ARG A 92 16.49 -13.89 5.78
C ARG A 92 15.04 -14.32 6.05
N ASN A 93 14.83 -15.52 6.58
CA ASN A 93 13.51 -16.13 6.80
C ASN A 93 12.96 -15.89 8.20
N THR A 94 13.81 -15.42 9.11
CA THR A 94 13.44 -15.08 10.48
C THR A 94 12.24 -14.13 10.47
N LEU A 95 11.25 -14.46 11.29
CA LEU A 95 10.00 -13.72 11.37
C LEU A 95 10.17 -12.53 12.30
N ILE A 96 9.76 -11.35 11.83
CA ILE A 96 9.84 -10.10 12.58
C ILE A 96 8.56 -9.28 12.46
N ASN A 97 8.41 -8.35 13.38
CA ASN A 97 7.39 -7.31 13.29
C ASN A 97 7.90 -6.09 12.51
N HIS A 98 7.06 -5.53 11.64
CA HIS A 98 7.33 -4.31 10.88
C HIS A 98 6.08 -3.44 10.86
N MET A 99 6.18 -2.22 11.38
CA MET A 99 5.15 -1.21 11.23
C MET A 99 5.59 -0.14 10.22
N MET A 100 4.65 0.28 9.38
CA MET A 100 4.82 1.41 8.46
C MET A 100 3.82 2.50 8.81
N TYR A 101 4.30 3.74 8.85
CA TYR A 101 3.47 4.93 9.00
C TYR A 101 3.60 5.77 7.73
N LEU A 102 2.57 5.81 6.90
CA LEU A 102 2.69 6.30 5.52
C LEU A 102 1.46 6.98 4.97
N ASN A 103 1.67 7.84 3.98
CA ASN A 103 0.57 8.47 3.26
C ASN A 103 0.01 7.59 2.12
N ALA A 104 -1.18 7.94 1.63
CA ALA A 104 -1.90 7.20 0.59
C ALA A 104 -1.10 7.07 -0.71
N GLU A 105 -0.47 8.16 -1.16
CA GLU A 105 0.32 8.17 -2.40
C GLU A 105 1.54 7.23 -2.29
N ALA A 106 2.19 7.21 -1.11
CA ALA A 106 3.30 6.30 -0.83
C ALA A 106 2.84 4.83 -0.86
N LEU A 107 1.66 4.53 -0.30
CA LEU A 107 1.11 3.17 -0.34
C LEU A 107 0.75 2.72 -1.77
N ILE A 108 0.17 3.62 -2.59
CA ILE A 108 -0.09 3.38 -4.02
C ILE A 108 1.22 3.11 -4.78
N ASN A 109 2.24 3.95 -4.57
CA ASN A 109 3.55 3.76 -5.20
C ASN A 109 4.23 2.46 -4.79
N LEU A 110 4.07 2.08 -3.52
CA LEU A 110 4.53 0.80 -3.00
C LEU A 110 3.82 -0.35 -3.70
N SER A 111 2.48 -0.30 -3.83
CA SER A 111 1.69 -1.35 -4.49
C SER A 111 2.09 -1.55 -5.95
N TYR A 112 2.33 -0.45 -6.69
CA TYR A 112 2.78 -0.49 -8.08
C TYR A 112 4.00 -1.39 -8.30
N LYS A 113 4.95 -1.38 -7.36
CA LYS A 113 6.18 -2.17 -7.43
C LYS A 113 6.03 -3.54 -6.76
N ARG A 114 5.25 -3.63 -5.68
CA ARG A 114 5.17 -4.83 -4.83
C ARG A 114 4.06 -5.78 -5.19
N LEU A 115 3.08 -5.37 -5.99
CA LEU A 115 2.09 -6.24 -6.65
C LEU A 115 2.53 -6.71 -8.05
N CYS A 116 3.62 -6.14 -8.59
CA CYS A 116 4.20 -6.61 -9.85
C CYS A 116 4.62 -8.09 -9.73
N SER A 117 4.32 -8.90 -10.75
CA SER A 117 4.66 -10.33 -10.78
C SER A 117 6.16 -10.66 -10.66
N ASN A 118 7.03 -9.66 -10.87
CA ASN A 118 8.47 -9.77 -10.70
C ASN A 118 8.91 -9.61 -9.23
N ALA A 119 8.04 -9.10 -8.36
CA ALA A 119 8.27 -9.10 -6.92
C ALA A 119 8.11 -10.52 -6.34
N SER A 120 8.76 -10.76 -5.19
CA SER A 120 8.65 -12.04 -4.50
C SER A 120 7.18 -12.37 -4.17
N LYS A 121 6.84 -13.66 -4.13
CA LYS A 121 5.48 -14.10 -3.86
C LYS A 121 5.01 -13.63 -2.49
N GLU A 122 5.85 -13.79 -1.48
CA GLU A 122 5.60 -13.43 -0.09
C GLU A 122 5.39 -11.92 0.07
N THR A 123 6.17 -11.12 -0.67
CA THR A 123 6.01 -9.66 -0.64
C THR A 123 4.69 -9.24 -1.30
N ARG A 124 4.30 -9.89 -2.42
CA ARG A 124 3.00 -9.67 -3.05
C ARG A 124 1.86 -10.00 -2.09
N GLU A 125 1.92 -11.17 -1.44
CA GLU A 125 0.92 -11.62 -0.47
C GLU A 125 0.73 -10.62 0.68
N VAL A 126 1.79 -9.97 1.16
CA VAL A 126 1.69 -8.91 2.18
C VAL A 126 0.85 -7.74 1.67
N ILE A 127 1.13 -7.25 0.46
CA ILE A 127 0.42 -6.09 -0.09
C ILE A 127 -1.00 -6.43 -0.49
N GLU A 128 -1.25 -7.64 -1.00
CA GLU A 128 -2.59 -8.15 -1.26
C GLU A 128 -3.44 -8.18 0.03
N LYS A 129 -2.85 -8.62 1.16
CA LYS A 129 -3.55 -8.57 2.46
C LYS A 129 -3.82 -7.16 2.95
N ILE A 130 -2.90 -6.20 2.73
CA ILE A 130 -3.14 -4.78 3.03
C ILE A 130 -4.34 -4.25 2.22
N ALA A 131 -4.39 -4.53 0.92
CA ALA A 131 -5.48 -4.12 0.06
C ALA A 131 -6.83 -4.74 0.47
N LEU A 132 -6.81 -6.02 0.85
CA LEU A 132 -7.99 -6.71 1.37
C LEU A 132 -8.48 -6.08 2.67
N GLU A 133 -7.59 -5.76 3.61
CA GLU A 133 -7.96 -5.15 4.89
C GLU A 133 -8.58 -3.76 4.69
N LEU A 134 -7.99 -2.92 3.83
CA LEU A 134 -8.60 -1.64 3.45
C LEU A 134 -9.98 -1.81 2.82
N ARG A 135 -10.15 -2.83 1.97
CA ARG A 135 -11.44 -3.13 1.34
C ARG A 135 -12.49 -3.55 2.36
N ARG A 136 -12.12 -4.41 3.33
CA ARG A 136 -13.01 -4.82 4.44
C ARG A 136 -13.48 -3.62 5.28
N GLN A 137 -12.63 -2.61 5.41
CA GLN A 137 -12.95 -1.35 6.09
C GLN A 137 -13.73 -0.36 5.22
N ASN A 138 -14.10 -0.74 3.99
CA ASN A 138 -14.70 0.14 2.97
C ASN A 138 -13.86 1.40 2.67
N ASP A 139 -12.53 1.31 2.84
CA ASP A 139 -11.66 2.45 2.52
C ASP A 139 -11.45 2.55 1.00
N PRO A 140 -11.72 3.73 0.38
CA PRO A 140 -11.61 3.93 -1.06
C PRO A 140 -10.20 3.72 -1.62
N LEU A 141 -9.15 3.78 -0.79
CA LEU A 141 -7.77 3.56 -1.23
C LEU A 141 -7.56 2.13 -1.76
N SER A 142 -8.34 1.16 -1.28
CA SER A 142 -8.25 -0.25 -1.70
C SER A 142 -8.45 -0.45 -3.21
N ASP A 143 -9.22 0.41 -3.88
CA ASP A 143 -9.46 0.35 -5.33
C ASP A 143 -8.26 0.82 -6.16
N TYR A 144 -7.25 1.44 -5.52
CA TYR A 144 -6.09 2.02 -6.19
C TYR A 144 -4.78 1.28 -5.92
N LEU A 145 -4.80 0.27 -5.04
CA LEU A 145 -3.61 -0.54 -4.75
C LEU A 145 -3.43 -1.64 -5.78
N MET A 146 -2.71 -1.38 -6.86
CA MET A 146 -2.53 -2.33 -7.98
C MET A 146 -1.09 -2.38 -8.51
N PRO A 147 -0.75 -3.28 -9.45
CA PRO A 147 0.49 -3.19 -10.22
C PRO A 147 0.53 -1.98 -11.15
N LEU A 148 1.71 -1.40 -11.40
CA LEU A 148 1.85 -0.21 -12.25
C LEU A 148 1.30 -0.41 -13.68
N CYS A 149 1.50 -1.58 -14.27
CA CYS A 149 1.02 -1.85 -15.63
C CYS A 149 -0.50 -1.75 -15.74
N TRP A 150 -1.25 -2.09 -14.68
CA TRP A 150 -2.70 -2.07 -14.68
C TRP A 150 -3.22 -0.63 -14.55
N TYR A 151 -2.56 0.18 -13.71
CA TYR A 151 -2.75 1.63 -13.70
C TYR A 151 -2.46 2.27 -15.07
N ARG A 152 -1.47 1.75 -15.80
CA ARG A 152 -1.09 2.20 -17.16
C ARG A 152 -1.84 1.48 -18.28
N ASN A 153 -3.02 0.93 -18.01
CA ASN A 153 -3.88 0.28 -19.01
C ASN A 153 -3.16 -0.85 -19.78
N GLY A 154 -2.50 -1.74 -19.05
CA GLY A 154 -1.72 -2.85 -19.60
C GLY A 154 -0.28 -2.49 -20.02
N LEU A 155 0.11 -1.22 -20.07
CA LEU A 155 1.45 -0.84 -20.54
C LEU A 155 2.53 -1.13 -19.49
N CYS A 156 3.31 -2.19 -19.73
CA CYS A 156 4.44 -2.57 -18.88
C CYS A 156 5.76 -2.00 -19.39
N SER A 157 6.60 -1.48 -18.48
CA SER A 157 7.92 -0.92 -18.81
C SER A 157 9.04 -1.97 -18.95
N ARG A 158 8.73 -3.26 -18.72
CA ARG A 158 9.66 -4.39 -18.90
C ARG A 158 8.89 -5.62 -19.39
N LYS A 159 9.59 -6.58 -19.99
CA LYS A 159 9.02 -7.89 -20.30
C LYS A 159 8.55 -8.56 -19.00
N CYS A 160 7.26 -8.87 -18.91
CA CYS A 160 6.68 -9.55 -17.77
C CYS A 160 7.16 -11.00 -17.76
N VAL A 161 7.80 -11.45 -16.68
CA VAL A 161 8.43 -12.78 -16.63
C VAL A 161 7.38 -13.89 -16.45
N ARG A 162 6.18 -13.55 -15.96
CA ARG A 162 5.12 -14.51 -15.62
C ARG A 162 3.84 -14.38 -16.45
N GLY A 163 3.85 -13.60 -17.54
CA GLY A 163 2.71 -13.50 -18.44
C GLY A 163 1.38 -13.09 -17.80
N PHE A 164 1.40 -12.43 -16.63
CA PHE A 164 0.17 -11.90 -16.02
C PHE A 164 -0.54 -11.04 -17.05
N ALA A 165 -1.81 -11.38 -17.31
CA ALA A 165 -2.63 -10.74 -18.32
C ALA A 165 -2.49 -9.22 -18.23
N LEU A 166 -2.24 -8.62 -19.39
CA LEU A 166 -2.25 -7.18 -19.59
C LEU A 166 -3.70 -6.71 -19.40
N GLY A 167 -4.15 -6.63 -18.15
CA GLY A 167 -5.46 -6.12 -17.77
C GLY A 167 -5.45 -4.60 -17.62
N ASP A 168 -6.64 -4.01 -17.66
CA ASP A 168 -6.86 -2.59 -17.37
C ASP A 168 -7.29 -2.38 -15.90
N TYR A 169 -7.39 -1.11 -15.49
CA TYR A 169 -7.87 -0.72 -14.15
C TYR A 169 -9.21 -1.39 -13.79
N LYS A 170 -10.12 -1.48 -14.77
CA LYS A 170 -11.46 -2.02 -14.57
C LYS A 170 -11.40 -3.53 -14.28
N THR A 171 -10.60 -4.26 -15.04
CA THR A 171 -10.33 -5.68 -14.86
C THR A 171 -9.72 -5.96 -13.48
N TYR A 172 -8.92 -5.05 -12.92
CA TYR A 172 -8.43 -5.17 -11.54
C TYR A 172 -9.49 -5.06 -10.49
N VAL A 173 -10.29 -4.01 -10.60
CA VAL A 173 -11.34 -3.74 -9.64
C VAL A 173 -12.31 -4.92 -9.63
N ASP A 174 -12.59 -5.52 -10.78
CA ASP A 174 -13.44 -6.70 -10.90
C ASP A 174 -12.75 -7.98 -10.38
N TYR A 175 -11.47 -8.22 -10.70
CA TYR A 175 -10.67 -9.31 -10.12
C TYR A 175 -10.63 -9.27 -8.58
N LEU A 176 -10.49 -8.06 -8.01
CA LEU A 176 -10.52 -7.88 -6.56
C LEU A 176 -11.90 -8.15 -5.96
N LYS A 177 -12.99 -7.88 -6.67
CA LYS A 177 -14.36 -8.19 -6.21
C LYS A 177 -14.58 -9.69 -6.14
N ASP A 178 -14.16 -10.44 -7.17
CA ASP A 178 -14.36 -11.89 -7.25
C ASP A 178 -13.63 -12.65 -6.14
N LYS A 179 -12.44 -12.18 -5.72
CA LYS A 179 -11.70 -12.75 -4.59
C LYS A 179 -12.37 -12.59 -3.22
N ASN A 180 -13.40 -11.74 -3.09
CA ASN A 180 -14.15 -11.56 -1.84
C ASN A 180 -15.38 -12.46 -1.70
N ASN A 181 -15.73 -13.26 -2.71
CA ASN A 181 -16.79 -14.25 -2.62
C ASN A 181 -16.29 -15.62 -2.08
N VAL A 182 -15.14 -15.63 -1.42
CA VAL A 182 -14.53 -16.77 -0.71
C VAL A 182 -14.18 -16.35 0.72
#